data_AF-A0A4D7CSC6-F1
#
_entry.id   AF-A0A4D7CSC6-F1
#
_cell.length_a   1.000
_cell.length_b   1.000
_cell.length_c   1.000
_cell.angle_alpha   90.00
_cell.angle_beta   90.00
_cell.angle_gamma   90.00
#
_symmetry.space_group_name_H-M   'P 1'
#
loop_
_entity.id
_entity.type
_entity.pdbx_description
1 polymer ?
#
loop_
_entity_poly.entity_id
_entity_poly.type
_entity_poly.pdbx_seq_one_letter_code
_entity_poly.pdbx_strand_id
1 'polypeptide(L)'
;MKKTKLLSGMAVAAMATLLLAGCSSDQDKETSKDSAASTEQVASSSEAGTEESAVAEKVAGADLQDGTYKLEEKNESNGYRTVFSIDVKDGKITASNFDYLDADGNSKKDNKEYNDNMKAKSGVGPSEFIPALNEALVASQSAGVEVVTGATHSSHSFINYAQQLIQAAQAGNTETIEIDNGADLVDGTYKLEEKNESNGYRTVFSIDVKDGKIATSNFDYVNAEGNSKKDDAEYNEMMKEKAGVSPEEFIPALNEALVKAESVGDVEVVTGATHSSHSFQMYAEQLVNAAEKGDTTTIEVDNIVMAK
;
A
#
# COMPACT_ATOMS: atom_id res chain seq x y z
N MET A 1 -14.25 -26.59 -57.78
CA MET A 1 -14.53 -25.52 -58.78
C MET A 1 -15.42 -24.51 -58.08
N LYS A 2 -15.18 -23.20 -57.99
CA LYS A 2 -14.47 -22.23 -58.83
C LYS A 2 -13.82 -21.14 -57.94
N LYS A 3 -12.70 -20.60 -58.42
CA LYS A 3 -12.05 -19.37 -57.94
C LYS A 3 -12.64 -18.15 -58.66
N THR A 4 -12.59 -16.97 -58.01
CA THR A 4 -12.25 -15.63 -58.57
C THR A 4 -12.27 -14.62 -57.40
N LYS A 5 -11.12 -14.17 -56.84
CA LYS A 5 -10.27 -12.99 -57.19
C LYS A 5 -11.00 -11.64 -57.27
N LEU A 6 -10.54 -10.63 -56.50
CA LEU A 6 -9.89 -9.38 -56.97
C LEU A 6 -9.55 -8.36 -55.84
N LEU A 7 -8.32 -7.81 -55.92
CA LEU A 7 -7.83 -6.43 -55.66
C LEU A 7 -7.85 -5.88 -54.21
N SER A 8 -6.71 -5.60 -53.57
CA SER A 8 -5.64 -4.60 -53.82
C SER A 8 -6.02 -3.17 -53.38
N GLY A 9 -5.35 -2.69 -52.33
CA GLY A 9 -5.39 -1.30 -51.86
C GLY A 9 -4.20 -1.02 -50.93
N MET A 10 -3.24 -0.25 -51.44
CA MET A 10 -1.94 0.10 -50.86
C MET A 10 -2.07 1.39 -50.03
N ALA A 11 -1.41 1.46 -48.86
CA ALA A 11 -1.14 2.73 -48.19
C ALA A 11 0.31 2.73 -47.65
N VAL A 12 0.99 3.81 -47.99
CA VAL A 12 2.43 4.02 -48.05
C VAL A 12 3.00 4.40 -46.68
N ALA A 13 4.07 3.72 -46.26
CA ALA A 13 4.92 4.14 -45.15
C ALA A 13 5.91 5.19 -45.63
N ALA A 14 5.91 6.38 -45.01
CA ALA A 14 6.93 7.39 -45.18
C ALA A 14 7.68 7.56 -43.85
N MET A 15 8.90 7.02 -43.80
CA MET A 15 9.90 7.34 -42.78
C MET A 15 10.45 8.75 -43.04
N ALA A 16 10.40 9.61 -42.04
CA ALA A 16 11.16 10.86 -42.02
C ALA A 16 12.24 10.76 -40.94
N THR A 17 13.48 10.57 -41.39
CA THR A 17 14.70 10.77 -40.61
C THR A 17 14.92 12.27 -40.38
N LEU A 18 15.07 12.70 -39.12
CA LEU A 18 15.64 14.01 -38.81
C LEU A 18 17.03 13.87 -38.22
N LEU A 19 17.90 14.73 -38.74
CA LEU A 19 19.34 14.77 -38.63
C LEU A 19 19.80 15.36 -37.29
N LEU A 20 20.87 14.78 -36.75
CA LEU A 20 21.74 15.37 -35.75
C LEU A 20 22.42 16.63 -36.30
N ALA A 21 22.30 17.74 -35.59
CA ALA A 21 23.18 18.89 -35.67
C ALA A 21 23.69 19.20 -34.26
N GLY A 22 25.01 19.27 -34.12
CA GLY A 22 25.71 19.46 -32.85
C GLY A 22 26.18 20.90 -32.59
N CYS A 23 26.82 21.03 -31.43
CA CYS A 23 27.66 22.12 -30.92
C CYS A 23 27.00 23.47 -30.61
N SER A 24 27.03 23.89 -29.34
CA SER A 24 28.08 24.80 -28.87
C SER A 24 27.92 25.11 -27.38
N SER A 25 29.07 25.24 -26.74
CA SER A 25 29.34 25.55 -25.34
C SER A 25 29.15 27.03 -24.98
N ASP A 26 29.08 27.22 -23.67
CA ASP A 26 29.41 28.37 -22.83
C ASP A 26 28.29 29.25 -22.29
N GLN A 27 28.47 29.52 -21.00
CA GLN A 27 27.51 29.85 -19.96
C GLN A 27 27.87 31.24 -19.42
N ASP A 28 26.90 32.13 -19.31
CA ASP A 28 26.99 33.25 -18.37
C ASP A 28 25.68 33.34 -17.57
N LYS A 29 25.89 33.40 -16.26
CA LYS A 29 24.91 33.42 -15.17
C LYS A 29 23.98 34.63 -15.28
N GLU A 30 22.72 34.44 -14.93
CA GLU A 30 22.08 35.24 -13.88
C GLU A 30 20.95 34.45 -13.22
N THR A 31 20.75 34.79 -11.95
CA THR A 31 20.17 34.02 -10.87
C THR A 31 18.64 33.93 -10.88
N SER A 32 18.10 32.73 -10.66
CA SER A 32 16.73 32.53 -10.14
C SER A 32 16.68 31.27 -9.29
N LYS A 33 15.95 31.40 -8.18
CA LYS A 33 15.90 30.52 -7.02
C LYS A 33 15.26 29.18 -7.42
N ASP A 34 16.06 28.12 -7.44
CA ASP A 34 15.64 26.77 -7.82
C ASP A 34 14.99 26.07 -6.61
N SER A 35 13.67 25.90 -6.64
CA SER A 35 12.97 24.92 -5.81
C SER A 35 13.18 23.55 -6.45
N ALA A 36 14.19 22.84 -5.95
CA ALA A 36 14.52 21.48 -6.38
C ALA A 36 13.40 20.49 -6.00
N ALA A 37 12.39 20.36 -6.86
CA ALA A 37 11.42 19.28 -6.83
C ALA A 37 11.97 18.09 -7.64
N SER A 38 12.92 17.38 -7.04
CA SER A 38 13.43 16.12 -7.58
C SER A 38 12.36 15.03 -7.52
N THR A 39 12.07 14.56 -8.72
CA THR A 39 11.38 13.34 -9.17
C THR A 39 11.77 12.09 -8.39
N GLU A 40 10.78 11.30 -7.97
CA GLU A 40 11.00 9.90 -7.60
C GLU A 40 10.98 9.03 -8.86
N GLN A 41 12.19 8.67 -9.29
CA GLN A 41 12.47 7.41 -9.95
C GLN A 41 13.41 6.67 -9.01
N VAL A 42 12.88 5.69 -8.26
CA VAL A 42 13.71 4.71 -7.54
C VAL A 42 13.39 3.31 -8.07
N ALA A 43 14.26 2.93 -9.00
CA ALA A 43 14.70 1.61 -9.42
C ALA A 43 13.85 0.38 -9.02
N SER A 44 13.14 -0.17 -10.00
CA SER A 44 13.16 -1.61 -10.25
C SER A 44 14.48 -1.95 -10.93
N SER A 45 15.33 -2.79 -10.33
CA SER A 45 16.40 -3.54 -11.01
C SER A 45 16.99 -4.60 -10.08
N SER A 46 16.62 -5.84 -10.38
CA SER A 46 17.44 -7.00 -10.11
C SER A 46 18.70 -6.95 -10.98
N GLU A 47 19.88 -6.71 -10.40
CA GLU A 47 21.15 -7.33 -10.79
C GLU A 47 22.21 -7.11 -9.70
N ALA A 48 22.94 -8.17 -9.37
CA ALA A 48 23.89 -8.22 -8.28
C ALA A 48 25.14 -7.37 -8.57
N GLY A 49 25.35 -6.34 -7.75
CA GLY A 49 26.59 -5.59 -7.64
C GLY A 49 26.63 -4.92 -6.27
N THR A 50 27.52 -5.39 -5.40
CA THR A 50 27.81 -4.79 -4.09
C THR A 50 28.42 -3.39 -4.28
N GLU A 51 27.56 -2.37 -4.25
CA GLU A 51 27.92 -1.01 -3.87
C GLU A 51 27.07 -0.63 -2.64
N GLU A 52 27.76 -0.18 -1.60
CA GLU A 52 27.22 0.21 -0.31
C GLU A 52 26.35 1.47 -0.49
N SER A 53 25.06 1.25 -0.73
CA SER A 53 24.05 2.29 -0.83
C SER A 53 23.97 3.03 0.52
N ALA A 54 24.21 4.34 0.51
CA ALA A 54 24.00 5.19 1.67
C ALA A 54 22.53 5.09 2.08
N VAL A 55 22.27 4.54 3.26
CA VAL A 55 20.92 4.42 3.83
C VAL A 55 20.38 5.84 4.02
N ALA A 56 19.25 6.16 3.39
CA ALA A 56 18.56 7.43 3.60
C ALA A 56 18.27 7.63 5.10
N GLU A 57 18.58 8.81 5.62
CA GLU A 57 18.46 9.12 7.05
C GLU A 57 16.98 9.21 7.47
N LYS A 58 16.59 8.60 8.59
CA LYS A 58 15.24 8.75 9.14
C LYS A 58 15.07 10.14 9.76
N VAL A 59 14.10 10.91 9.28
CA VAL A 59 13.81 12.29 9.76
C VAL A 59 12.60 12.38 10.69
N ALA A 60 11.68 11.40 10.65
CA ALA A 60 10.55 11.30 11.58
C ALA A 60 10.07 9.85 11.76
N GLY A 61 9.26 9.62 12.79
CA GLY A 61 8.76 8.31 13.20
C GLY A 61 9.59 7.67 14.32
N ALA A 62 8.92 7.15 15.35
CA ALA A 62 9.59 6.44 16.44
C ALA A 62 10.39 5.22 15.94
N ASP A 63 11.48 4.91 16.64
CA ASP A 63 12.19 3.64 16.47
C ASP A 63 11.31 2.47 16.91
N LEU A 64 11.47 1.33 16.25
CA LEU A 64 10.82 0.10 16.68
C LEU A 64 11.43 -0.35 18.01
N GLN A 65 10.60 -0.57 19.02
CA GLN A 65 11.05 -1.09 20.30
C GLN A 65 11.27 -2.60 20.21
N ASP A 66 12.35 -3.08 20.82
CA ASP A 66 12.66 -4.51 20.88
C ASP A 66 11.53 -5.30 21.56
N GLY A 67 11.15 -6.44 20.98
CA GLY A 67 10.08 -7.26 21.50
C GLY A 67 9.44 -8.17 20.46
N THR A 68 8.50 -8.99 20.91
CA THR A 68 7.64 -9.79 20.04
C THR A 68 6.25 -9.19 20.07
N TYR A 69 5.74 -8.81 18.91
CA TYR A 69 4.42 -8.19 18.72
C TYR A 69 3.51 -9.20 18.05
N LYS A 70 2.26 -9.30 18.50
CA LYS A 70 1.34 -10.36 18.10
C LYS A 70 0.00 -9.80 17.67
N LEU A 71 -0.57 -10.43 16.66
CA LEU A 71 -1.90 -10.17 16.14
C LEU A 71 -2.58 -11.50 15.81
N GLU A 72 -3.85 -11.65 16.18
CA GLU A 72 -4.66 -12.81 15.80
C GLU A 72 -6.09 -12.43 15.42
N GLU A 73 -6.63 -13.14 14.45
CA GLU A 73 -8.05 -13.09 14.10
C GLU A 73 -8.87 -13.91 15.09
N LYS A 74 -10.04 -13.40 15.49
CA LYS A 74 -10.96 -14.12 16.37
C LYS A 74 -11.78 -15.19 15.64
N ASN A 75 -12.13 -14.92 14.38
CA ASN A 75 -13.08 -15.73 13.62
C ASN A 75 -12.36 -16.52 12.52
N GLU A 76 -12.83 -17.75 12.29
CA GLU A 76 -12.34 -18.55 11.16
C GLU A 76 -13.09 -18.19 9.87
N SER A 77 -12.34 -17.96 8.80
CA SER A 77 -12.84 -17.86 7.44
C SER A 77 -12.36 -19.07 6.63
N ASN A 78 -13.32 -19.81 6.06
CA ASN A 78 -13.06 -21.07 5.36
C ASN A 78 -12.30 -22.11 6.21
N GLY A 79 -12.55 -22.14 7.52
CA GLY A 79 -11.94 -23.07 8.48
C GLY A 79 -10.53 -22.70 8.93
N TYR A 80 -10.10 -21.45 8.72
CA TYR A 80 -8.82 -20.95 9.18
C TYR A 80 -8.93 -19.53 9.72
N ARG A 81 -8.07 -19.18 10.68
CA ARG A 81 -7.86 -17.81 11.16
C ARG A 81 -6.40 -17.41 11.03
N THR A 82 -6.15 -16.13 10.88
CA THR A 82 -4.80 -15.58 10.82
C THR A 82 -4.17 -15.52 12.20
N VAL A 83 -2.90 -15.92 12.29
CA VAL A 83 -2.01 -15.57 13.38
C VAL A 83 -0.79 -14.89 12.79
N PHE A 84 -0.33 -13.82 13.43
CA PHE A 84 0.81 -13.07 12.94
C PHE A 84 1.64 -12.56 14.12
N SER A 85 2.95 -12.73 14.05
CA SER A 85 3.87 -12.00 14.90
C SER A 85 5.08 -11.48 14.16
N ILE A 86 5.65 -10.40 14.68
CA ILE A 86 6.98 -9.92 14.29
C ILE A 86 7.88 -9.88 15.51
N ASP A 87 9.17 -10.17 15.31
CA ASP A 87 10.20 -9.99 16.32
C ASP A 87 11.08 -8.80 15.95
N VAL A 88 11.16 -7.82 16.85
CA VAL A 88 12.00 -6.63 16.68
C VAL A 88 13.22 -6.74 17.60
N LYS A 89 14.40 -6.47 17.03
CA LYS A 89 15.65 -6.39 17.76
C LYS A 89 16.55 -5.31 17.17
N ASP A 90 17.18 -4.52 18.04
CA ASP A 90 18.05 -3.41 17.65
C ASP A 90 17.33 -2.46 16.66
N GLY A 91 16.04 -2.22 16.88
CA GLY A 91 15.21 -1.36 16.03
C GLY A 91 14.85 -1.93 14.66
N LYS A 92 15.08 -3.22 14.41
CA LYS A 92 14.82 -3.89 13.12
C LYS A 92 13.87 -5.07 13.28
N ILE A 93 13.00 -5.29 12.28
CA ILE A 93 12.20 -6.51 12.16
C ILE A 93 13.15 -7.65 11.79
N THR A 94 13.34 -8.60 12.69
CA THR A 94 14.24 -9.75 12.52
C THR A 94 13.52 -11.04 12.16
N ALA A 95 12.22 -11.13 12.46
CA ALA A 95 11.36 -12.22 12.04
C ALA A 95 9.95 -11.71 11.73
N SER A 96 9.31 -12.39 10.77
CA SER A 96 7.90 -12.24 10.42
C SER A 96 7.30 -13.64 10.37
N ASN A 97 6.24 -13.86 11.13
CA ASN A 97 5.60 -15.16 11.31
C ASN A 97 4.09 -15.06 11.06
N PHE A 98 3.72 -14.67 9.86
CA PHE A 98 2.34 -14.70 9.37
C PHE A 98 1.97 -16.13 8.96
N ASP A 99 0.81 -16.60 9.38
CA ASP A 99 0.24 -17.88 8.97
C ASP A 99 -1.29 -17.90 9.12
N TYR A 100 -1.92 -18.90 8.52
CA TYR A 100 -3.34 -19.23 8.74
C TYR A 100 -3.41 -20.59 9.44
N LEU A 101 -4.03 -20.63 10.61
CA LEU A 101 -4.21 -21.87 11.39
C LEU A 101 -5.66 -22.33 11.36
N ASP A 102 -5.86 -23.64 11.28
CA ASP A 102 -7.16 -24.26 11.52
C ASP A 102 -7.49 -24.37 13.03
N ALA A 103 -8.67 -24.91 13.34
CA ALA A 103 -9.13 -25.11 14.72
C ALA A 103 -8.18 -26.01 15.56
N ASP A 104 -7.46 -26.93 14.91
CA ASP A 104 -6.51 -27.86 15.55
C ASP A 104 -5.10 -27.24 15.65
N GLY A 105 -4.89 -26.05 15.09
CA GLY A 105 -3.61 -25.34 15.07
C GLY A 105 -2.68 -25.75 13.92
N ASN A 106 -3.16 -26.47 12.91
CA ASN A 106 -2.36 -26.82 11.74
C ASN A 106 -2.30 -25.65 10.75
N SER A 107 -1.14 -25.46 10.13
CA SER A 107 -0.92 -24.42 9.14
C SER A 107 -1.61 -24.74 7.80
N LYS A 108 -2.29 -23.74 7.23
CA LYS A 108 -2.84 -23.77 5.86
C LYS A 108 -1.73 -24.00 4.84
N LYS A 109 -0.52 -23.50 5.09
CA LYS A 109 0.62 -23.66 4.18
C LYS A 109 1.04 -25.13 4.04
N ASP A 110 0.79 -25.94 5.06
CA ASP A 110 1.11 -27.38 5.07
C ASP A 110 -0.05 -28.25 4.54
N ASN A 111 -1.23 -27.66 4.32
CA ASN A 111 -2.37 -28.35 3.74
C ASN A 111 -2.19 -28.55 2.24
N LYS A 112 -1.76 -29.76 1.85
CA LYS A 112 -1.52 -30.11 0.43
C LYS A 112 -2.75 -29.94 -0.46
N GLU A 113 -3.93 -30.35 0.01
CA GLU A 113 -5.16 -30.26 -0.78
C GLU A 113 -5.54 -28.80 -1.05
N TYR A 114 -5.45 -27.93 -0.02
CA TYR A 114 -5.70 -26.50 -0.19
C TYR A 114 -4.72 -25.87 -1.17
N ASN A 115 -3.43 -26.18 -1.05
CA ASN A 115 -2.40 -25.71 -1.97
C ASN A 115 -2.69 -26.11 -3.41
N ASP A 116 -2.94 -27.40 -3.67
CA ASP A 116 -3.24 -27.90 -5.02
C ASP A 116 -4.49 -27.21 -5.61
N ASN A 117 -5.54 -27.07 -4.80
CA ASN A 117 -6.81 -26.46 -5.22
C ASN A 117 -6.67 -24.95 -5.52
N MET A 118 -5.95 -24.21 -4.67
CA MET A 118 -5.76 -22.77 -4.85
C MET A 118 -4.83 -22.49 -6.04
N LYS A 119 -3.74 -23.25 -6.15
CA LYS A 119 -2.78 -23.11 -7.25
C LYS A 119 -3.41 -23.39 -8.61
N ALA A 120 -4.31 -24.37 -8.70
CA ALA A 120 -5.05 -24.65 -9.92
C ALA A 120 -5.97 -23.51 -10.38
N LYS A 121 -6.46 -22.67 -9.45
CA LYS A 121 -7.40 -21.57 -9.74
C LYS A 121 -6.72 -20.22 -9.91
N SER A 122 -5.68 -19.97 -9.12
CA SER A 122 -5.07 -18.65 -8.94
C SER A 122 -3.59 -18.60 -9.28
N GLY A 123 -2.96 -19.74 -9.57
CA GLY A 123 -1.54 -19.84 -9.93
C GLY A 123 -0.58 -19.94 -8.75
N VAL A 124 -1.03 -19.66 -7.51
CA VAL A 124 -0.21 -19.67 -6.29
C VAL A 124 -0.95 -20.40 -5.15
N GLY A 125 -0.21 -21.05 -4.25
CA GLY A 125 -0.75 -21.66 -3.03
C GLY A 125 -0.21 -21.02 -1.73
N PRO A 126 -0.85 -21.28 -0.58
CA PRO A 126 -0.36 -20.84 0.74
C PRO A 126 1.09 -21.19 1.05
N SER A 127 1.58 -22.36 0.61
CA SER A 127 2.98 -22.76 0.76
C SER A 127 3.98 -21.88 0.01
N GLU A 128 3.50 -21.07 -0.95
CA GLU A 128 4.32 -20.18 -1.77
C GLU A 128 4.20 -18.73 -1.31
N PHE A 129 2.98 -18.19 -1.15
CA PHE A 129 2.81 -16.78 -0.83
C PHE A 129 3.10 -16.45 0.64
N ILE A 130 2.85 -17.36 1.59
CA ILE A 130 3.07 -17.09 3.02
C ILE A 130 4.57 -16.89 3.32
N PRO A 131 5.48 -17.77 2.87
CA PRO A 131 6.92 -17.51 3.01
C PRO A 131 7.36 -16.23 2.30
N ALA A 132 6.88 -15.98 1.08
CA ALA A 132 7.25 -14.81 0.30
C ALA A 132 6.89 -13.49 0.99
N LEU A 133 5.68 -13.37 1.57
CA LEU A 133 5.26 -12.18 2.30
C LEU A 133 6.09 -11.97 3.59
N ASN A 134 6.36 -13.05 4.34
CA ASN A 134 7.18 -12.97 5.55
C ASN A 134 8.62 -12.52 5.23
N GLU A 135 9.23 -13.09 4.20
CA GLU A 135 10.55 -12.67 3.72
C GLU A 135 10.54 -11.22 3.24
N ALA A 136 9.50 -10.81 2.51
CA ALA A 136 9.36 -9.45 2.01
C ALA A 136 9.29 -8.42 3.13
N LEU A 137 8.55 -8.67 4.23
CA LEU A 137 8.47 -7.73 5.35
C LEU A 137 9.81 -7.59 6.09
N VAL A 138 10.52 -8.70 6.29
CA VAL A 138 11.86 -8.65 6.90
C VAL A 138 12.84 -7.90 5.99
N ALA A 139 12.74 -8.04 4.67
CA ALA A 139 13.58 -7.31 3.73
C ALA A 139 13.22 -5.82 3.64
N SER A 140 11.93 -5.48 3.57
CA SER A 140 11.44 -4.13 3.36
C SER A 140 11.47 -3.28 4.63
N GLN A 141 11.45 -3.91 5.82
CA GLN A 141 11.29 -3.24 7.12
C GLN A 141 10.04 -2.34 7.18
N SER A 142 9.04 -2.59 6.34
CA SER A 142 7.82 -1.80 6.24
C SER A 142 6.66 -2.64 5.71
N ALA A 143 5.44 -2.26 6.07
CA ALA A 143 4.24 -2.96 5.61
C ALA A 143 3.97 -2.83 4.11
N GLY A 144 4.61 -1.87 3.41
CA GLY A 144 4.45 -1.62 1.97
C GLY A 144 5.09 -2.68 1.07
N VAL A 145 4.85 -3.96 1.35
CA VAL A 145 5.30 -5.08 0.52
C VAL A 145 4.43 -5.23 -0.73
N GLU A 146 4.97 -5.86 -1.76
CA GLU A 146 4.24 -6.11 -3.00
C GLU A 146 3.13 -7.15 -2.80
N VAL A 147 1.99 -6.92 -3.45
CA VAL A 147 0.88 -7.87 -3.50
C VAL A 147 1.25 -9.10 -4.33
N VAL A 148 1.01 -10.30 -3.79
CA VAL A 148 1.24 -11.54 -4.52
C VAL A 148 0.06 -11.81 -5.47
N THR A 149 0.34 -11.81 -6.77
CA THR A 149 -0.67 -12.12 -7.80
C THR A 149 -1.29 -13.50 -7.56
N GLY A 150 -2.62 -13.57 -7.55
CA GLY A 150 -3.37 -14.81 -7.23
C GLY A 150 -3.65 -14.99 -5.72
N ALA A 151 -3.01 -14.21 -4.86
CA ALA A 151 -3.23 -14.16 -3.42
C ALA A 151 -3.47 -12.71 -2.94
N THR A 152 -4.19 -11.92 -3.73
CA THR A 152 -4.42 -10.49 -3.50
C THR A 152 -5.03 -10.20 -2.13
N HIS A 153 -6.17 -10.82 -1.80
CA HIS A 153 -6.81 -10.63 -0.49
C HIS A 153 -5.87 -10.99 0.68
N SER A 154 -5.16 -12.12 0.59
CA SER A 154 -4.20 -12.53 1.63
C SER A 154 -3.03 -11.56 1.77
N SER A 155 -2.62 -10.91 0.67
CA SER A 155 -1.57 -9.89 0.70
C SER A 155 -2.05 -8.60 1.35
N HIS A 156 -3.28 -8.17 1.08
CA HIS A 156 -3.85 -6.99 1.73
C HIS A 156 -4.00 -7.19 3.24
N SER A 157 -4.58 -8.31 3.69
CA SER A 157 -4.63 -8.64 5.12
C SER A 157 -3.25 -8.67 5.76
N PHE A 158 -2.24 -9.24 5.08
CA PHE A 158 -0.86 -9.21 5.55
C PHE A 158 -0.33 -7.77 5.71
N ILE A 159 -0.51 -6.92 4.71
CA ILE A 159 -0.05 -5.52 4.71
C ILE A 159 -0.71 -4.74 5.86
N ASN A 160 -2.03 -4.84 6.01
CA ASN A 160 -2.76 -4.21 7.11
C ASN A 160 -2.25 -4.69 8.48
N TYR A 161 -2.19 -6.00 8.70
CA TYR A 161 -1.77 -6.55 9.99
C TYR A 161 -0.29 -6.28 10.29
N ALA A 162 0.59 -6.30 9.29
CA ALA A 162 1.98 -5.89 9.43
C ALA A 162 2.08 -4.43 9.88
N GLN A 163 1.27 -3.53 9.30
CA GLN A 163 1.25 -2.12 9.68
C GLN A 163 0.76 -1.94 11.13
N GLN A 164 -0.24 -2.69 11.58
CA GLN A 164 -0.69 -2.66 12.98
C GLN A 164 0.40 -3.17 13.95
N LEU A 165 1.11 -4.23 13.58
CA LEU A 165 2.24 -4.76 14.36
C LEU A 165 3.41 -3.79 14.42
N ILE A 166 3.72 -3.07 13.33
CA ILE A 166 4.74 -2.02 13.31
C ILE A 166 4.35 -0.86 14.24
N GLN A 167 3.09 -0.41 14.22
CA GLN A 167 2.61 0.62 15.14
C GLN A 167 2.71 0.17 16.61
N ALA A 168 2.34 -1.08 16.89
CA ALA A 168 2.52 -1.66 18.22
C ALA A 168 4.01 -1.71 18.62
N ALA A 169 4.91 -2.01 17.69
CA ALA A 169 6.34 -1.98 17.91
C ALA A 169 6.90 -0.58 18.18
N GLN A 170 6.43 0.43 17.45
CA GLN A 170 6.78 1.84 17.72
C GLN A 170 6.30 2.29 19.09
N ALA A 171 5.12 1.83 19.52
CA ALA A 171 4.56 2.10 20.84
C ALA A 171 5.16 1.24 21.97
N GLY A 172 5.92 0.19 21.65
CA GLY A 172 6.36 -0.82 22.62
C GLY A 172 5.21 -1.63 23.24
N ASN A 173 4.05 -1.68 22.58
CA ASN A 173 2.87 -2.39 23.08
C ASN A 173 2.92 -3.87 22.68
N THR A 174 3.23 -4.75 23.64
CA THR A 174 3.33 -6.20 23.41
C THR A 174 2.03 -6.96 23.66
N GLU A 175 0.92 -6.27 23.95
CA GLU A 175 -0.40 -6.88 24.01
C GLU A 175 -0.77 -7.48 22.65
N THR A 176 -1.43 -8.63 22.66
CA THR A 176 -1.88 -9.26 21.41
C THR A 176 -3.04 -8.45 20.84
N ILE A 177 -2.88 -7.99 19.59
CA ILE A 177 -3.93 -7.31 18.85
C ILE A 177 -4.94 -8.37 18.39
N GLU A 178 -6.18 -8.25 18.83
CA GLU A 178 -7.26 -9.12 18.36
C GLU A 178 -8.04 -8.42 17.25
N ILE A 179 -8.24 -9.11 16.12
CA ILE A 179 -9.04 -8.66 14.98
C ILE A 179 -10.37 -9.42 14.97
N ASP A 180 -11.49 -8.68 15.03
CA ASP A 180 -12.84 -9.23 15.01
C ASP A 180 -13.31 -9.49 13.55
N ASN A 181 -12.44 -10.09 12.75
CA ASN A 181 -12.60 -10.26 11.30
C ASN A 181 -13.95 -10.87 10.91
N GLY A 182 -14.66 -10.24 9.98
CA GLY A 182 -15.97 -10.69 9.50
C GLY A 182 -17.12 -10.45 10.47
N ALA A 183 -16.92 -9.72 11.57
CA ALA A 183 -18.02 -9.20 12.36
C ALA A 183 -18.83 -8.15 11.58
N ASP A 184 -20.10 -7.97 11.96
CA ASP A 184 -20.90 -6.88 11.41
C ASP A 184 -20.26 -5.53 11.81
N LEU A 185 -20.17 -4.60 10.85
CA LEU A 185 -19.61 -3.28 11.14
C LEU A 185 -20.52 -2.54 12.14
N VAL A 186 -19.94 -2.04 13.22
CA VAL A 186 -20.69 -1.28 14.22
C VAL A 186 -20.88 0.15 13.74
N ASP A 187 -22.10 0.67 13.80
CA ASP A 187 -22.40 2.05 13.44
C ASP A 187 -21.58 3.05 14.26
N GLY A 188 -20.97 4.02 13.58
CA GLY A 188 -20.06 4.97 14.21
C GLY A 188 -19.21 5.73 13.21
N THR A 189 -18.36 6.62 13.73
CA THR A 189 -17.33 7.30 12.94
C THR A 189 -15.97 6.81 13.41
N TYR A 190 -15.18 6.27 12.50
CA TYR A 190 -13.86 5.71 12.76
C TYR A 190 -12.82 6.60 12.10
N LYS A 191 -11.71 6.86 12.78
CA LYS A 191 -10.72 7.87 12.37
C LYS A 191 -9.31 7.33 12.45
N LEU A 192 -8.49 7.75 11.48
CA LEU A 192 -7.07 7.48 11.40
C LEU A 192 -6.35 8.74 10.95
N GLU A 193 -5.23 9.05 11.58
CA GLU A 193 -4.34 10.15 11.15
C GLU A 193 -2.86 9.77 11.29
N GLU A 194 -2.06 10.23 10.33
CA GLU A 194 -0.60 10.16 10.41
C GLU A 194 -0.06 11.27 11.32
N LYS A 195 0.98 10.96 12.10
CA LYS A 195 1.66 11.95 12.96
C LYS A 195 2.60 12.85 12.18
N ASN A 196 3.36 12.28 11.26
CA ASN A 196 4.49 12.95 10.62
C ASN A 196 4.13 13.37 9.20
N GLU A 197 4.54 14.58 8.84
CA GLU A 197 4.38 15.06 7.48
C GLU A 197 5.45 14.45 6.56
N SER A 198 5.00 13.87 5.46
CA SER A 198 5.84 13.50 4.32
C SER A 198 5.54 14.46 3.17
N ASN A 199 6.58 15.12 2.67
CA ASN A 199 6.45 16.14 1.62
C ASN A 199 5.52 17.32 1.99
N GLY A 200 5.47 17.69 3.28
CA GLY A 200 4.62 18.79 3.77
C GLY A 200 3.15 18.42 3.96
N TYR A 201 2.82 17.12 3.91
CA TYR A 201 1.46 16.61 4.05
C TYR A 201 1.43 15.36 4.92
N ARG A 202 0.32 15.14 5.61
CA ARG A 202 0.03 13.90 6.34
C ARG A 202 -1.37 13.39 6.00
N THR A 203 -1.57 12.09 6.12
CA THR A 203 -2.87 11.47 5.87
C THR A 203 -3.84 11.75 7.02
N VAL A 204 -5.08 12.09 6.67
CA VAL A 204 -6.24 12.04 7.56
C VAL A 204 -7.32 11.22 6.88
N PHE A 205 -7.93 10.30 7.62
CA PHE A 205 -8.93 9.40 7.06
C PHE A 205 -10.03 9.13 8.09
N SER A 206 -11.28 9.23 7.67
CA SER A 206 -12.40 8.69 8.43
C SER A 206 -13.41 7.96 7.56
N ILE A 207 -14.11 7.00 8.15
CA ILE A 207 -15.30 6.38 7.59
C ILE A 207 -16.47 6.56 8.57
N ASP A 208 -17.67 6.77 8.04
CA ASP A 208 -18.90 6.61 8.81
C ASP A 208 -19.55 5.27 8.46
N VAL A 209 -19.86 4.47 9.46
CA VAL A 209 -20.64 3.24 9.33
C VAL A 209 -22.08 3.51 9.75
N LYS A 210 -23.04 3.08 8.92
CA LYS A 210 -24.48 3.11 9.20
C LYS A 210 -25.14 1.85 8.67
N ASP A 211 -26.03 1.27 9.47
CA ASP A 211 -26.74 0.03 9.14
C ASP A 211 -25.76 -1.09 8.70
N GLY A 212 -24.61 -1.18 9.37
CA GLY A 212 -23.58 -2.20 9.08
C GLY A 212 -22.80 -1.99 7.78
N LYS A 213 -22.84 -0.79 7.18
CA LYS A 213 -22.16 -0.46 5.92
C LYS A 213 -21.39 0.85 5.99
N ILE A 214 -20.31 0.94 5.23
CA ILE A 214 -19.59 2.20 5.03
C ILE A 214 -20.49 3.17 4.26
N ALA A 215 -21.02 4.17 4.97
CA ALA A 215 -21.90 5.19 4.42
C ALA A 215 -21.12 6.39 3.86
N THR A 216 -19.96 6.71 4.44
CA THR A 216 -19.06 7.77 3.96
C THR A 216 -17.60 7.34 4.09
N SER A 217 -16.76 7.88 3.21
CA SER A 217 -15.31 7.76 3.23
C SER A 217 -14.74 9.16 3.03
N ASN A 218 -13.85 9.58 3.93
CA ASN A 218 -13.22 10.90 3.93
C ASN A 218 -11.70 10.77 4.13
N PHE A 219 -11.04 10.19 3.13
CA PHE A 219 -9.58 10.17 2.99
C PHE A 219 -9.10 11.48 2.39
N ASP A 220 -8.02 12.02 2.95
CA ASP A 220 -7.34 13.20 2.43
C ASP A 220 -5.87 13.26 2.87
N TYR A 221 -5.09 14.11 2.21
CA TYR A 221 -3.78 14.55 2.69
C TYR A 221 -3.89 16.01 3.09
N VAL A 222 -3.47 16.37 4.30
CA VAL A 222 -3.53 17.75 4.79
C VAL A 222 -2.15 18.26 5.16
N ASN A 223 -1.92 19.55 4.94
CA ASN A 223 -0.68 20.21 5.36
C ASN A 223 -0.72 20.62 6.85
N ALA A 224 0.34 21.27 7.33
CA ALA A 224 0.45 21.73 8.73
C ALA A 224 -0.69 22.66 9.17
N GLU A 225 -1.27 23.44 8.26
CA GLU A 225 -2.41 24.32 8.52
C GLU A 225 -3.77 23.61 8.43
N GLY A 226 -3.79 22.33 8.04
CA GLY A 226 -4.99 21.54 7.84
C GLY A 226 -5.66 21.74 6.47
N ASN A 227 -4.98 22.40 5.52
CA ASN A 227 -5.48 22.56 4.15
C ASN A 227 -5.31 21.26 3.36
N SER A 228 -6.32 20.89 2.58
CA SER A 228 -6.32 19.69 1.76
C SER A 228 -5.33 19.81 0.60
N LYS A 229 -4.57 18.75 0.34
CA LYS A 229 -3.70 18.60 -0.85
C LYS A 229 -4.51 18.64 -2.14
N LYS A 230 -5.78 18.20 -2.10
CA LYS A 230 -6.66 18.24 -3.27
C LYS A 230 -6.99 19.68 -3.69
N ASP A 231 -6.88 20.63 -2.77
CA ASP A 231 -7.10 22.06 -3.02
C ASP A 231 -5.80 22.82 -3.36
N ASP A 232 -4.64 22.15 -3.33
CA ASP A 232 -3.34 22.73 -3.72
C ASP A 232 -3.20 22.73 -5.25
N ALA A 233 -3.49 23.88 -5.87
CA ALA A 233 -3.43 24.03 -7.32
C ALA A 233 -2.03 23.75 -7.90
N GLU A 234 -0.96 24.14 -7.21
CA GLU A 234 0.42 23.96 -7.69
C GLU A 234 0.80 22.47 -7.66
N TYR A 235 0.43 21.76 -6.59
CA TYR A 235 0.66 20.32 -6.50
C TYR A 235 -0.17 19.55 -7.55
N ASN A 236 -1.45 19.94 -7.73
CA ASN A 236 -2.32 19.32 -8.71
C ASN A 236 -1.74 19.44 -10.14
N GLU A 237 -1.30 20.63 -10.55
CA GLU A 237 -0.70 20.84 -11.87
C GLU A 237 0.57 19.99 -12.05
N MET A 238 1.47 20.04 -11.06
CA MET A 238 2.73 19.30 -11.09
C MET A 238 2.55 17.79 -11.13
N MET A 239 1.65 17.23 -10.32
CA MET A 239 1.38 15.80 -10.31
C MET A 239 0.67 15.36 -11.60
N LYS A 240 -0.27 16.16 -12.10
CA LYS A 240 -0.99 15.86 -13.36
C LYS A 240 -0.03 15.75 -14.54
N GLU A 241 0.95 16.66 -14.63
CA GLU A 241 1.98 16.62 -15.67
C GLU A 241 2.84 15.35 -15.59
N LYS A 242 3.27 14.97 -14.39
CA LYS A 242 4.24 13.87 -14.20
C LYS A 242 3.59 12.48 -14.19
N ALA A 243 2.43 12.35 -13.58
CA ALA A 243 1.78 11.08 -13.28
C ALA A 243 0.45 10.86 -14.02
N GLY A 244 -0.06 11.87 -14.72
CA GLY A 244 -1.32 11.78 -15.47
C GLY A 244 -2.59 11.86 -14.62
N VAL A 245 -2.45 11.98 -13.30
CA VAL A 245 -3.54 12.14 -12.32
C VAL A 245 -3.13 13.15 -11.25
N SER A 246 -4.09 13.81 -10.61
CA SER A 246 -3.86 14.75 -9.50
C SER A 246 -4.59 14.34 -8.21
N PRO A 247 -4.23 14.90 -7.04
CA PRO A 247 -4.97 14.72 -5.79
C PRO A 247 -6.45 15.09 -5.89
N GLU A 248 -6.79 16.17 -6.60
CA GLU A 248 -8.18 16.56 -6.88
C GLU A 248 -8.97 15.47 -7.61
N GLU A 249 -8.31 14.61 -8.39
CA GLU A 249 -8.94 13.51 -9.12
C GLU A 249 -8.97 12.20 -8.33
N PHE A 250 -7.82 11.75 -7.80
CA PHE A 250 -7.74 10.42 -7.19
C PHE A 250 -8.36 10.35 -5.80
N ILE A 251 -8.31 11.43 -5.00
CA ILE A 251 -8.87 11.43 -3.64
C ILE A 251 -10.39 11.22 -3.67
N PRO A 252 -11.17 11.98 -4.46
CA PRO A 252 -12.60 11.71 -4.59
C PRO A 252 -12.90 10.33 -5.17
N ALA A 253 -12.11 9.87 -6.16
CA ALA A 253 -12.31 8.57 -6.79
C ALA A 253 -12.16 7.40 -5.79
N LEU A 254 -11.12 7.42 -4.95
CA LEU A 254 -10.91 6.38 -3.92
C LEU A 254 -12.03 6.38 -2.87
N ASN A 255 -12.43 7.57 -2.39
CA ASN A 255 -13.51 7.70 -1.42
C ASN A 255 -14.85 7.19 -1.97
N GLU A 256 -15.18 7.54 -3.21
CA GLU A 256 -16.39 7.05 -3.89
C GLU A 256 -16.33 5.54 -4.13
N ALA A 257 -15.15 5.01 -4.49
CA ALA A 257 -14.95 3.59 -4.71
C ALA A 257 -15.18 2.77 -3.43
N LEU A 258 -14.63 3.20 -2.29
CA LEU A 258 -14.79 2.46 -1.02
C LEU A 258 -16.24 2.39 -0.55
N VAL A 259 -17.02 3.45 -0.70
CA VAL A 259 -18.46 3.46 -0.34
C VAL A 259 -19.26 2.48 -1.20
N LYS A 260 -18.81 2.19 -2.43
CA LYS A 260 -19.48 1.27 -3.36
C LYS A 260 -18.95 -0.15 -3.31
N ALA A 261 -17.74 -0.33 -2.80
CA ALA A 261 -17.07 -1.61 -2.75
C ALA A 261 -17.73 -2.55 -1.72
N GLU A 262 -17.69 -3.86 -1.99
CA GLU A 262 -18.13 -4.86 -1.01
C GLU A 262 -17.05 -5.07 0.06
N SER A 263 -15.79 -4.95 -0.32
CA SER A 263 -14.63 -4.98 0.56
C SER A 263 -13.57 -3.97 0.13
N VAL A 264 -12.66 -3.60 1.04
CA VAL A 264 -11.55 -2.69 0.71
C VAL A 264 -10.67 -3.24 -0.43
N GLY A 265 -10.51 -4.57 -0.50
CA GLY A 265 -9.74 -5.23 -1.56
C GLY A 265 -10.34 -5.09 -2.96
N ASP A 266 -11.61 -4.69 -3.08
CA ASP A 266 -12.27 -4.42 -4.37
C ASP A 266 -12.06 -2.98 -4.85
N VAL A 267 -11.45 -2.13 -4.02
CA VAL A 267 -11.09 -0.76 -4.43
C VAL A 267 -9.86 -0.83 -5.31
N GLU A 268 -10.06 -0.60 -6.61
CA GLU A 268 -8.98 -0.62 -7.60
C GLU A 268 -7.94 0.49 -7.36
N VAL A 269 -6.70 0.18 -7.73
CA VAL A 269 -5.60 1.14 -7.70
C VAL A 269 -5.81 2.19 -8.80
N VAL A 270 -5.63 3.47 -8.46
CA VAL A 270 -5.65 4.56 -9.43
C VAL A 270 -4.29 4.66 -10.13
N THR A 271 -4.26 4.41 -11.44
CA THR A 271 -3.05 4.55 -12.26
C THR A 271 -2.46 5.97 -12.11
N GLY A 272 -1.16 6.05 -11.84
CA GLY A 272 -0.46 7.32 -11.56
C GLY A 272 -0.51 7.74 -10.08
N ALA A 273 -1.35 7.10 -9.26
CA ALA A 273 -1.45 7.32 -7.81
C ALA A 273 -1.37 5.98 -7.05
N THR A 274 -0.51 5.07 -7.51
CA THR A 274 -0.37 3.71 -6.95
C THR A 274 -0.03 3.72 -5.46
N HIS A 275 0.95 4.52 -5.05
CA HIS A 275 1.33 4.62 -3.64
C HIS A 275 0.15 5.14 -2.79
N SER A 276 -0.53 6.21 -3.23
CA SER A 276 -1.68 6.75 -2.49
C SER A 276 -2.82 5.75 -2.39
N SER A 277 -3.04 4.94 -3.44
CA SER A 277 -4.07 3.90 -3.47
C SER A 277 -3.75 2.77 -2.48
N HIS A 278 -2.49 2.33 -2.40
CA HIS A 278 -2.09 1.31 -1.43
C HIS A 278 -2.17 1.80 0.02
N SER A 279 -1.73 3.04 0.29
CA SER A 279 -1.91 3.65 1.61
C SER A 279 -3.38 3.77 1.98
N PHE A 280 -4.23 4.18 1.03
CA PHE A 280 -5.68 4.22 1.21
C PHE A 280 -6.25 2.85 1.59
N GLN A 281 -5.95 1.80 0.82
CA GLN A 281 -6.43 0.44 1.10
C GLN A 281 -5.98 -0.03 2.49
N MET A 282 -4.69 0.11 2.80
CA MET A 282 -4.12 -0.30 4.09
C MET A 282 -4.78 0.41 5.28
N TYR A 283 -5.01 1.73 5.18
CA TYR A 283 -5.66 2.50 6.25
C TYR A 283 -7.18 2.27 6.30
N ALA A 284 -7.83 2.06 5.17
CA ALA A 284 -9.25 1.68 5.12
C ALA A 284 -9.47 0.34 5.82
N GLU A 285 -8.59 -0.65 5.65
CA GLU A 285 -8.70 -1.93 6.36
C GLU A 285 -8.53 -1.79 7.88
N GLN A 286 -7.63 -0.91 8.35
CA GLN A 286 -7.52 -0.62 9.79
C GLN A 286 -8.80 0.02 10.34
N LEU A 287 -9.41 0.94 9.59
CA LEU A 287 -10.69 1.55 9.97
C LEU A 287 -11.82 0.51 9.97
N VAL A 288 -11.81 -0.44 9.03
CA VAL A 288 -12.75 -1.57 9.03
C VAL A 288 -12.55 -2.45 10.27
N ASN A 289 -11.31 -2.79 10.65
CA ASN A 289 -11.06 -3.57 11.87
C ASN A 289 -11.51 -2.83 13.13
N ALA A 290 -11.31 -1.51 13.19
CA ALA A 290 -11.85 -0.69 14.27
C ALA A 290 -13.38 -0.71 14.29
N ALA A 291 -14.02 -0.69 13.12
CA ALA A 291 -15.48 -0.77 12.99
C ALA A 291 -16.08 -2.13 13.33
N GLU A 292 -15.42 -3.23 12.96
CA GLU A 292 -15.77 -4.59 13.38
C GLU A 292 -15.75 -4.71 14.91
N LYS A 293 -14.79 -4.04 15.56
CA LYS A 293 -14.65 -3.99 17.02
C LYS A 293 -15.56 -2.96 17.71
N GLY A 294 -16.07 -1.97 16.96
CA GLY A 294 -16.76 -0.80 17.51
C GLY A 294 -15.86 0.17 18.28
N ASP A 295 -14.56 0.17 18.00
CA ASP A 295 -13.57 1.04 18.65
C ASP A 295 -13.45 2.37 17.91
N THR A 296 -14.09 3.42 18.43
CA THR A 296 -14.07 4.75 17.82
C THR A 296 -12.85 5.59 18.22
N THR A 297 -11.87 5.01 18.91
CA THR A 297 -10.62 5.71 19.24
C THR A 297 -9.89 6.06 17.95
N THR A 298 -9.42 7.31 17.81
CA THR A 298 -8.61 7.69 16.66
C THR A 298 -7.34 6.86 16.61
N ILE A 299 -7.10 6.19 15.49
CA ILE A 299 -5.85 5.48 15.21
C ILE A 299 -4.80 6.52 14.83
N GLU A 300 -3.75 6.66 15.64
CA GLU A 300 -2.62 7.50 15.28
C GLU A 300 -1.49 6.65 14.70
N VAL A 301 -1.13 6.90 13.43
CA VAL A 301 -0.04 6.21 12.75
C VAL A 301 1.24 7.03 12.87
N ASP A 302 2.25 6.52 13.57
CA ASP A 302 3.57 7.15 13.65
C ASP A 302 4.42 6.83 12.41
N ASN A 303 3.95 7.26 11.24
CA ASN A 303 4.54 6.95 9.94
C ASN A 303 6.02 7.38 9.86
N ILE A 304 6.88 6.47 9.39
CA ILE A 304 8.31 6.74 9.22
C ILE A 304 8.52 7.64 8.01
N VAL A 305 9.30 8.71 8.17
CA VAL A 305 9.69 9.60 7.09
C VAL A 305 11.20 9.56 6.93
N MET A 306 11.67 9.27 5.72
CA MET A 306 13.09 9.27 5.36
C MET A 306 13.46 10.57 4.66
N ALA A 307 14.72 10.98 4.79
CA ALA A 307 15.31 12.07 4.04
C ALA A 307 15.31 11.76 2.54
N LYS A 308 15.18 12.81 1.73
CA LYS A 308 15.27 12.75 0.27
C LYS A 308 16.72 12.69 -0.21
#